data_AF-A0A1C9CFK1-F1
#
_entry.id   AF-A0A1C9CFK1-F1
#
_cell.length_a   1.000
_cell.length_b   1.000
_cell.length_c   1.000
_cell.angle_alpha   90.00
_cell.angle_beta   90.00
_cell.angle_gamma   90.00
#
_symmetry.space_group_name_H-M   'P 1'
#
loop_
_entity.id
_entity.type
_entity.pdbx_description
1 polymer ?
#
loop_
_entity_poly.entity_id
_entity_poly.type
_entity_poly.pdbx_seq_one_letter_code
_entity_poly.pdbx_strand_id
1 'polypeptide(L)'
;MKVMSILRDVILRIINLLLGFFLATVFSTLPGQTGDWTIVGSGVIVSLLEYLSWYIYTENYIKSSNFSFVNELKIGIMYGLFVDSFKLGS
;
A
#
# COMPACT_ATOMS: atom_id res chain seq x y z
N MET A 1 -26.43 -17.82 -8.62
CA MET A 1 -25.34 -17.11 -9.33
C MET A 1 -24.75 -15.92 -8.56
N LYS A 2 -25.54 -15.08 -7.85
CA LYS A 2 -25.00 -13.90 -7.10
C LYS A 2 -23.98 -14.23 -6.00
N VAL A 3 -24.11 -15.36 -5.30
CA VAL A 3 -23.15 -15.75 -4.24
C VAL A 3 -21.76 -16.05 -4.82
N MET A 4 -21.70 -16.67 -5.99
CA MET A 4 -20.43 -17.02 -6.66
C MET A 4 -19.68 -15.78 -7.15
N SER A 5 -20.39 -14.75 -7.61
CA SER A 5 -19.76 -13.48 -7.99
C SER A 5 -19.24 -12.72 -6.76
N ILE A 6 -20.02 -12.68 -5.67
CA ILE A 6 -19.59 -12.06 -4.41
C ILE A 6 -18.33 -12.75 -3.86
N LEU A 7 -18.27 -14.08 -3.91
CA LEU A 7 -17.07 -14.82 -3.51
C LEU A 7 -15.84 -14.45 -4.36
N ARG A 8 -15.98 -14.37 -5.69
CA ARG A 8 -14.88 -13.89 -6.55
C ARG A 8 -14.42 -12.49 -6.17
N ASP A 9 -15.36 -11.58 -5.94
CA ASP A 9 -15.02 -10.19 -5.61
C ASP A 9 -14.28 -10.14 -4.27
N VAL A 10 -14.75 -10.82 -3.23
CA VAL A 10 -14.08 -10.89 -1.93
C VAL A 10 -12.68 -11.51 -2.05
N ILE A 11 -12.54 -12.60 -2.81
CA ILE A 11 -11.23 -13.24 -3.05
C ILE A 11 -10.26 -12.26 -3.73
N LEU A 12 -10.71 -11.53 -4.74
CA LEU A 12 -9.88 -10.53 -5.42
C LEU A 12 -9.43 -9.42 -4.46
N ARG A 13 -10.34 -8.93 -3.62
CA ARG A 13 -10.00 -7.91 -2.61
C ARG A 13 -8.99 -8.41 -1.59
N ILE A 14 -9.12 -9.66 -1.15
CA ILE A 14 -8.16 -10.32 -0.25
C ILE A 14 -6.80 -10.45 -0.95
N ILE A 15 -6.75 -10.90 -2.19
CA ILE A 15 -5.49 -11.00 -2.96
C ILE A 15 -4.82 -9.62 -3.08
N ASN A 16 -5.57 -8.56 -3.38
CA ASN A 16 -5.05 -7.20 -3.44
C ASN A 16 -4.48 -6.75 -2.10
N LEU A 17 -5.17 -7.05 -1.00
CA LEU A 17 -4.71 -6.74 0.35
C LEU A 17 -3.41 -7.47 0.69
N LEU A 18 -3.32 -8.78 0.41
CA LEU A 18 -2.10 -9.56 0.64
C LEU A 18 -0.95 -9.10 -0.25
N LEU A 19 -1.22 -8.71 -1.48
CA LEU A 19 -0.20 -8.16 -2.39
C LEU A 19 0.35 -6.83 -1.83
N GLY A 20 -0.52 -5.98 -1.31
CA GLY A 20 -0.11 -4.75 -0.62
C GLY A 20 0.74 -5.03 0.62
N PHE A 21 0.33 -6.01 1.43
CA PHE A 21 1.08 -6.44 2.61
C PHE A 21 2.49 -6.96 2.23
N PHE A 22 2.60 -7.75 1.18
CA PHE A 22 3.88 -8.23 0.66
C PHE A 22 4.77 -7.06 0.22
N LEU A 23 4.23 -6.11 -0.56
CA LEU A 23 4.98 -4.92 -0.98
C LEU A 23 5.50 -4.10 0.20
N ALA A 24 4.71 -3.96 1.27
CA ALA A 24 5.17 -3.30 2.49
C ALA A 24 6.40 -3.97 3.11
N THR A 25 6.43 -5.31 3.20
CA THR A 25 7.59 -6.03 3.73
C THR A 25 8.84 -5.85 2.86
N VAL A 26 8.67 -5.78 1.53
CA VAL A 26 9.75 -5.46 0.59
C VAL A 26 10.23 -4.02 0.82
N PHE A 27 9.31 -3.05 0.94
CA PHE A 27 9.67 -1.66 1.21
C PHE A 27 10.32 -1.45 2.57
N SER A 28 9.96 -2.24 3.60
CA SER A 28 10.59 -2.18 4.92
C SER A 28 12.03 -2.72 4.90
N THR A 29 12.31 -3.72 4.06
CA THR A 29 13.63 -4.36 3.98
C THR A 29 14.61 -3.66 3.04
N LEU A 30 14.14 -2.96 2.01
CA LEU A 30 15.00 -2.24 1.05
C LEU A 30 15.91 -1.17 1.70
N PRO A 31 15.42 -0.28 2.60
CA PRO A 31 16.27 0.70 3.28
C PRO A 31 17.15 0.06 4.36
N GLY A 32 16.65 -0.98 5.04
CA GLY A 32 17.34 -1.67 6.13
C GLY A 32 18.60 -2.43 5.68
N GLN A 33 18.67 -2.83 4.41
CA GLN A 33 19.83 -3.57 3.89
C GLN A 33 21.03 -2.68 3.56
N THR A 34 20.82 -1.37 3.33
CA THR A 34 21.85 -0.48 2.76
C THR A 34 22.48 0.47 3.78
N GLY A 35 22.05 0.41 5.06
CA GLY A 35 22.71 1.02 6.24
C GLY A 35 22.71 2.55 6.32
N ASP A 36 23.15 3.24 5.26
CA ASP A 36 23.54 4.66 5.31
C ASP A 36 22.66 5.56 4.42
N TRP A 37 21.82 4.98 3.56
CA TRP A 37 21.01 5.73 2.58
C TRP A 37 19.57 6.00 3.06
N THR A 38 19.26 5.72 4.33
CA THR A 38 17.91 5.80 4.91
C THR A 38 17.31 7.21 4.86
N ILE A 39 18.11 8.27 5.04
CA ILE A 39 17.64 9.67 4.97
C ILE A 39 17.31 10.10 3.54
N VAL A 40 18.12 9.71 2.55
CA VAL A 40 17.86 10.02 1.15
C VAL A 40 16.66 9.19 0.66
N GLY A 41 16.58 7.93 1.08
CA GLY A 41 15.44 7.05 0.80
C GLY A 41 14.14 7.60 1.37
N SER A 42 14.14 8.09 2.61
CA SER A 42 12.94 8.69 3.21
C SER A 42 12.49 9.95 2.47
N GLY A 43 13.42 10.81 2.04
CA GLY A 43 13.11 12.00 1.22
C GLY A 43 12.47 11.66 -0.13
N VAL A 44 12.97 10.62 -0.81
CA VAL A 44 12.39 10.13 -2.08
C VAL A 44 11.01 9.53 -1.85
N ILE A 45 10.83 8.72 -0.80
CA ILE A 45 9.54 8.12 -0.44
C ILE A 45 8.50 9.18 -0.10
N VAL A 46 8.86 10.20 0.70
CA VAL A 46 7.97 11.31 1.06
C VAL A 46 7.58 12.10 -0.18
N SER A 47 8.53 12.40 -1.07
CA SER A 47 8.24 13.12 -2.33
C SER A 47 7.29 12.35 -3.24
N LEU A 48 7.44 11.03 -3.34
CA LEU A 48 6.53 10.17 -4.10
C LEU A 48 5.13 10.10 -3.46
N LEU A 49 5.04 10.04 -2.13
CA LEU A 49 3.77 10.05 -1.39
C LEU A 49 3.04 11.39 -1.54
N GLU A 50 3.75 12.51 -1.49
CA GLU A 50 3.21 13.85 -1.73
C GLU A 50 2.65 13.97 -3.16
N TYR A 51 3.41 13.47 -4.14
CA TYR A 51 3.00 13.44 -5.54
C TYR A 51 1.75 12.57 -5.77
N LEU A 52 1.70 11.37 -5.17
CA LEU A 52 0.53 10.50 -5.21
C LEU A 52 -0.69 11.15 -4.53
N SER A 53 -0.47 11.83 -3.41
CA SER A 53 -1.54 12.53 -2.69
C SER A 53 -2.09 13.69 -3.51
N TRP A 54 -1.21 14.51 -4.10
CA TRP A 54 -1.61 15.56 -5.03
C TRP A 54 -2.38 14.98 -6.23
N TYR A 55 -1.91 13.89 -6.83
CA TYR A 55 -2.55 13.27 -7.99
C TYR A 55 -3.96 12.74 -7.66
N ILE A 56 -4.15 12.10 -6.51
CA ILE A 56 -5.45 11.56 -6.08
C ILE A 56 -6.45 12.69 -5.76
N TYR A 57 -6.00 13.76 -5.11
CA TYR A 57 -6.87 14.87 -4.70
C TYR A 57 -7.18 15.86 -5.83
N THR A 58 -6.27 16.07 -6.79
CA THR A 58 -6.46 17.04 -7.89
C THR A 58 -7.57 16.64 -8.85
N GLU A 59 -7.76 15.35 -9.05
CA GLU A 59 -8.65 14.84 -10.10
C GLU A 59 -10.05 14.43 -9.61
N ASN A 60 -10.42 14.71 -8.36
CA ASN A 60 -11.75 14.36 -7.81
C ASN A 60 -12.12 12.87 -8.05
N TYR A 61 -11.14 11.97 -8.08
CA TYR A 61 -11.30 10.55 -8.43
C TYR A 61 -12.08 9.70 -7.40
N ILE A 62 -12.63 10.34 -6.36
CA ILE A 62 -13.30 9.71 -5.23
C ILE A 62 -14.55 8.89 -5.64
N LYS A 63 -15.07 9.06 -6.88
CA LYS A 63 -16.28 8.37 -7.37
C LYS A 63 -16.08 7.24 -8.37
N SER A 64 -14.86 6.97 -8.86
CA SER A 64 -14.67 5.90 -9.87
C SER A 64 -14.38 4.54 -9.22
N SER A 65 -15.25 3.57 -9.49
CA SER A 65 -15.15 2.16 -9.07
C SER A 65 -13.81 1.50 -9.42
N ASN A 66 -13.08 2.03 -10.41
CA ASN A 66 -11.84 1.44 -10.90
C ASN A 66 -10.65 1.61 -9.94
N PHE A 67 -10.73 2.56 -8.99
CA PHE A 67 -9.66 2.77 -8.00
C PHE A 67 -9.82 1.94 -6.72
N SER A 68 -10.85 1.09 -6.64
CA SER A 68 -11.07 0.18 -5.51
C SER A 68 -9.87 -0.73 -5.24
N PHE A 69 -9.25 -1.25 -6.31
CA PHE A 69 -8.00 -2.01 -6.28
C PHE A 69 -6.83 -1.24 -5.63
N VAL A 70 -6.65 0.03 -6.01
CA VAL A 70 -5.58 0.88 -5.47
C VAL A 70 -5.81 1.16 -3.99
N ASN A 71 -7.07 1.35 -3.59
CA ASN A 71 -7.41 1.57 -2.19
C ASN A 71 -7.16 0.32 -1.32
N GLU A 72 -7.50 -0.87 -1.82
CA GLU A 72 -7.23 -2.15 -1.15
C GLU A 72 -5.73 -2.42 -1.01
N LEU A 73 -4.95 -2.14 -2.06
CA LEU A 73 -3.49 -2.20 -1.99
C LEU A 73 -2.92 -1.22 -0.97
N LYS A 74 -3.41 0.02 -0.95
CA LYS A 74 -2.96 1.05 0.00
C LYS A 74 -3.22 0.63 1.45
N ILE A 75 -4.39 0.04 1.72
CA ILE A 75 -4.72 -0.54 3.04
C ILE A 75 -3.76 -1.68 3.39
N GLY A 76 -3.49 -2.59 2.45
CA GLY A 76 -2.53 -3.68 2.64
C GLY A 76 -1.12 -3.19 2.97
N ILE A 77 -0.63 -2.17 2.26
CA ILE A 77 0.70 -1.58 2.49
C ILE A 77 0.77 -0.92 3.88
N MET A 78 -0.23 -0.10 4.22
CA MET A 78 -0.32 0.54 5.54
C MET A 78 -0.30 -0.49 6.68
N TYR A 79 -1.09 -1.56 6.53
CA TYR A 79 -1.16 -2.61 7.54
C TYR A 79 0.15 -3.39 7.66
N GLY A 80 0.79 -3.72 6.52
CA GLY A 80 2.08 -4.40 6.50
C GLY A 80 3.19 -3.60 7.17
N LEU A 81 3.32 -2.32 6.84
CA LEU A 81 4.31 -1.44 7.47
C LEU A 81 4.04 -1.30 8.97
N PHE A 82 2.79 -1.11 9.37
CA PHE A 82 2.41 -0.96 10.77
C PHE A 82 2.73 -2.21 11.61
N VAL A 83 2.47 -3.40 11.06
CA VAL A 83 2.83 -4.67 11.70
C VAL A 83 4.35 -4.81 11.82
N ASP A 84 5.11 -4.45 10.79
CA ASP A 84 6.57 -4.50 10.84
C ASP A 84 7.16 -3.48 11.83
N SER A 85 6.59 -2.27 11.94
CA SER A 85 6.96 -1.29 12.98
C SER A 85 6.75 -1.86 14.39
N PHE A 86 5.60 -2.51 14.63
CA PHE A 86 5.34 -3.17 15.93
C PHE A 86 6.32 -4.30 16.23
N LYS A 87 6.72 -5.08 15.21
CA LYS A 87 7.74 -6.13 15.39
C LYS A 87 9.09 -5.56 15.82
N LEU A 88 9.43 -4.37 15.33
CA LEU A 88 10.70 -3.70 15.64
C LEU A 88 10.67 -2.97 16.99
N GLY A 89 9.52 -2.90 17.66
CA GLY A 89 9.40 -2.43 19.05
C GLY A 89 9.72 -0.95 19.28
N SER A 90 9.66 -0.12 18.24
CA SER A 90 9.78 1.35 18.35
C SER A 90 8.42 2.01 18.53
#